data_AF-A0A317LY99-F1
#
_entry.id   AF-A0A317LY99-F1
#
_cell.length_a   1.000
_cell.length_b   1.000
_cell.length_c   1.000
_cell.angle_alpha   90.00
_cell.angle_beta   90.00
_cell.angle_gamma   90.00
#
_symmetry.space_group_name_H-M   'P 1'
#
loop_
_entity.id
_entity.type
_entity.pdbx_description
1 polymer ?
#
loop_
_entity_poly.entity_id
_entity_poly.type
_entity_poly.pdbx_seq_one_letter_code
_entity_poly.pdbx_strand_id
1 'polypeptide(L)'
;MQRHPVLIPLSQEHQRLLFVCRYLKNDAAAYEGFPLETNAKLAYIVKVFQEVMVPHIQKEEYLFEICAGRNPEIDSIIKELEREHQQISRMYSALTENTGMIEAMDLLARSLEAHIRKEERVFFEKIQTKLPDVLESISWT
;
A
#
# COMPACT_ATOMS: atom_id res chain seq x y z
N MET A 1 7.25 19.43 0.71
CA MET A 1 6.97 19.72 -0.72
C MET A 1 5.54 19.32 -1.02
N GLN A 2 4.79 20.07 -1.83
CA GLN A 2 3.45 19.64 -2.25
C GLN A 2 3.56 18.35 -3.08
N ARG A 3 2.64 17.39 -2.88
CA ARG A 3 2.58 16.15 -3.67
C ARG A 3 2.25 16.51 -5.13
N HIS A 4 3.03 15.95 -6.06
CA HIS A 4 2.86 16.10 -7.50
C HIS A 4 1.47 15.58 -7.91
N PRO A 5 0.73 16.27 -8.81
CA PRO A 5 -0.66 15.92 -9.13
C PRO A 5 -0.89 14.45 -9.48
N VAL A 6 0.03 13.85 -10.24
CA VAL A 6 -0.05 12.43 -10.62
C VAL A 6 0.04 11.48 -9.41
N LEU A 7 0.72 11.87 -8.33
CA LEU A 7 0.85 11.00 -7.16
C LEU A 7 -0.30 11.18 -6.15
N ILE A 8 -1.13 12.23 -6.31
CA ILE A 8 -2.26 12.51 -5.42
C ILE A 8 -3.27 11.35 -5.39
N PRO A 9 -3.70 10.76 -6.54
CA PRO A 9 -4.62 9.62 -6.52
C PRO A 9 -4.06 8.42 -5.74
N LEU A 10 -2.79 8.08 -5.90
CA LEU A 10 -2.15 7.01 -5.12
C LEU A 10 -2.13 7.35 -3.63
N SER A 11 -1.83 8.61 -3.29
CA SER A 11 -1.86 9.07 -1.89
C SER A 11 -3.27 9.01 -1.27
N GLN A 12 -4.32 9.21 -2.06
CA GLN A 12 -5.72 9.08 -1.60
C GLN A 12 -6.09 7.62 -1.34
N GLU A 13 -5.60 6.70 -2.17
CA GLU A 13 -5.76 5.25 -1.96
C GLU A 13 -5.02 4.79 -0.71
N HIS A 14 -3.79 5.27 -0.52
CA HIS A 14 -3.03 5.07 0.71
C HIS A 14 -3.79 5.51 1.96
N GLN A 15 -4.51 6.62 1.92
CA GLN A 15 -5.34 7.05 3.08
C GLN A 15 -6.41 6.02 3.42
N ARG A 16 -7.09 5.44 2.40
CA ARG A 16 -8.08 4.39 2.59
C ARG A 16 -7.44 3.10 3.12
N LEU A 17 -6.27 2.71 2.61
CA LEU A 17 -5.55 1.52 3.05
C LEU A 17 -4.98 1.68 4.47
N LEU A 18 -4.48 2.86 4.84
CA LEU A 18 -4.00 3.17 6.19
C LEU A 18 -5.12 3.15 7.23
N PHE A 19 -6.33 3.57 6.85
CA PHE A 19 -7.51 3.39 7.69
C PHE A 19 -7.75 1.91 8.01
N VAL A 20 -7.69 1.05 6.99
CA VAL A 20 -7.81 -0.41 7.18
C VAL A 20 -6.70 -0.91 8.09
N CYS A 21 -5.44 -0.53 7.85
CA CYS A 21 -4.32 -0.93 8.70
C CYS A 21 -4.57 -0.58 10.17
N ARG A 22 -5.04 0.64 10.47
CA ARG A 22 -5.39 1.05 11.83
C ARG A 22 -6.49 0.18 12.43
N TYR A 23 -7.50 -0.18 11.65
CA TYR A 23 -8.64 -0.96 12.12
C TYR A 23 -8.31 -2.44 12.42
N LEU A 24 -7.27 -2.97 11.79
CA LEU A 24 -6.87 -4.38 11.88
C LEU A 24 -5.88 -4.71 12.99
N LYS A 25 -5.13 -3.71 13.47
CA LYS A 25 -4.19 -3.95 14.54
C LYS A 25 -4.91 -4.45 15.79
N ASN A 26 -4.28 -5.38 16.50
CA ASN A 26 -4.87 -5.97 17.70
C ASN A 26 -4.89 -5.00 18.90
N ASP A 27 -4.08 -3.95 18.85
CA ASP A 27 -4.01 -2.85 19.81
C ASP A 27 -4.92 -1.66 19.43
N ALA A 28 -5.70 -1.79 18.35
CA ALA A 28 -6.57 -0.74 17.88
C ALA A 28 -7.77 -0.55 18.82
N ALA A 29 -8.05 0.71 19.17
CA ALA A 29 -9.31 1.06 19.79
C ALA A 29 -10.48 0.68 18.86
N ALA A 30 -11.61 0.30 19.46
CA ALA A 30 -12.86 0.10 18.73
C ALA A 30 -13.18 1.34 17.89
N TYR A 31 -13.55 1.13 16.63
CA TYR A 31 -13.92 2.20 15.72
C TYR A 31 -15.44 2.24 15.58
N GLU A 32 -16.05 3.36 15.94
CA GLU A 32 -17.50 3.52 15.93
C GLU A 32 -18.06 3.28 14.52
N GLY A 33 -19.14 2.49 14.44
CA GLY A 33 -19.78 2.12 13.17
C GLY A 33 -19.12 0.98 12.41
N PHE A 34 -18.11 0.30 12.97
CA PHE A 34 -17.42 -0.82 12.31
C PHE A 34 -17.51 -2.13 13.12
N PRO A 35 -17.69 -3.30 12.47
CA PRO A 35 -17.85 -4.58 13.16
C PRO A 35 -16.63 -5.04 13.98
N LEU A 36 -16.81 -5.32 15.27
CA LEU A 36 -15.70 -5.83 16.10
C LEU A 36 -15.40 -7.32 15.85
N GLU A 37 -16.36 -8.06 15.32
CA GLU A 37 -16.26 -9.49 15.04
C GLU A 37 -15.18 -9.81 13.99
N THR A 38 -14.28 -10.74 14.32
CA THR A 38 -13.13 -11.15 13.50
C THR A 38 -13.50 -11.49 12.05
N ASN A 39 -14.57 -12.26 11.84
CA ASN A 39 -15.02 -12.64 10.49
C ASN A 39 -15.57 -11.45 9.69
N ALA A 40 -16.22 -10.50 10.35
CA ALA A 40 -16.72 -9.29 9.69
C ALA A 40 -15.57 -8.33 9.35
N LYS A 41 -14.53 -8.26 10.20
CA LYS A 41 -13.26 -7.60 9.86
C LYS A 41 -12.64 -8.23 8.62
N LEU A 42 -12.48 -9.56 8.59
CA LEU A 42 -11.92 -10.27 7.44
C LEU A 42 -12.68 -9.96 6.14
N ALA A 43 -14.01 -10.09 6.15
CA ALA A 43 -14.83 -9.80 4.98
C ALA A 43 -14.67 -8.36 4.48
N TYR A 44 -14.58 -7.40 5.41
CA TYR A 44 -14.33 -6.00 5.07
C TYR A 44 -12.95 -5.80 4.41
N ILE A 45 -11.90 -6.42 4.93
CA ILE A 45 -10.54 -6.33 4.38
C ILE A 45 -10.49 -6.90 2.98
N VAL A 46 -11.04 -8.11 2.79
CA VAL A 46 -11.07 -8.79 1.48
C VAL A 46 -11.70 -7.87 0.43
N LYS A 47 -12.81 -7.24 0.79
CA LYS A 47 -13.47 -6.25 -0.07
C LYS A 47 -12.56 -5.05 -0.38
N VAL A 48 -11.95 -4.42 0.62
CA VAL A 48 -11.07 -3.25 0.40
C VAL A 48 -9.83 -3.62 -0.41
N PHE A 49 -9.24 -4.80 -0.18
CA PHE A 49 -8.10 -5.27 -0.95
C PHE A 49 -8.46 -5.45 -2.43
N GLN A 50 -9.60 -6.07 -2.72
CA GLN A 50 -10.07 -6.23 -4.10
C GLN A 50 -10.40 -4.88 -4.76
N GLU A 51 -11.08 -3.97 -4.07
CA GLU A 51 -11.53 -2.69 -4.63
C GLU A 51 -10.45 -1.61 -4.72
N VAL A 52 -9.42 -1.68 -3.86
CA VAL A 52 -8.43 -0.60 -3.72
C VAL A 52 -7.02 -1.12 -3.94
N MET A 53 -6.61 -2.15 -3.21
CA MET A 53 -5.21 -2.61 -3.26
C MET A 53 -4.83 -3.11 -4.65
N VAL A 54 -5.67 -3.94 -5.27
CA VAL A 54 -5.39 -4.50 -6.60
C VAL A 54 -5.20 -3.42 -7.67
N PRO A 55 -6.14 -2.47 -7.89
CA PRO A 55 -5.93 -1.41 -8.87
C PRO A 55 -4.80 -0.43 -8.47
N HIS A 56 -4.53 -0.29 -7.17
CA HIS A 56 -3.43 0.53 -6.68
C HIS A 56 -2.06 -0.06 -7.06
N ILE A 57 -1.83 -1.35 -6.78
CA ILE A 57 -0.58 -2.06 -7.15
C ILE A 57 -0.32 -1.97 -8.65
N GLN A 58 -1.35 -2.07 -9.50
CA GLN A 58 -1.18 -1.95 -10.96
C GLN A 58 -0.62 -0.57 -11.36
N LYS A 59 -1.05 0.49 -10.69
CA LYS A 59 -0.53 1.84 -10.93
C LYS A 59 0.88 2.01 -10.40
N GLU A 60 1.19 1.37 -9.28
CA GLU A 60 2.54 1.37 -8.70
C GLU A 60 3.53 0.61 -9.58
N GLU A 61 3.15 -0.57 -10.07
CA GLU A 61 3.97 -1.36 -11.01
C GLU A 61 4.25 -0.55 -12.27
N TYR A 62 3.23 0.10 -12.84
CA TYR A 62 3.44 1.02 -13.97
C TYR A 62 4.39 2.18 -13.62
N LEU A 63 4.23 2.78 -12.43
CA LEU A 63 5.10 3.86 -11.94
C LEU A 63 6.55 3.37 -11.74
N PHE A 64 6.74 2.14 -11.26
CA PHE A 64 8.05 1.52 -11.10
C PHE A 64 8.69 1.30 -12.48
N GLU A 65 7.96 0.73 -13.44
CA GLU A 65 8.44 0.46 -14.80
C GLU A 65 8.94 1.73 -15.50
N ILE A 66 8.17 2.82 -15.45
CA ILE A 66 8.57 4.07 -16.12
C ILE A 66 9.72 4.79 -15.40
N CYS A 67 9.90 4.57 -14.10
CA CYS A 67 11.01 5.12 -13.32
C CYS A 67 12.30 4.29 -13.42
N ALA A 68 12.19 3.00 -13.73
CA ALA A 68 13.31 2.06 -13.74
C ALA A 68 14.44 2.47 -14.70
N GLY A 69 15.69 2.30 -14.23
CA GLY A 69 16.90 2.58 -14.99
C GLY A 69 17.24 4.06 -15.15
N ARG A 70 16.43 4.96 -14.58
CA ARG A 70 16.66 6.41 -14.67
C ARG A 70 17.49 6.96 -13.51
N ASN A 71 17.48 6.28 -12.36
CA ASN A 71 18.25 6.69 -11.19
C ASN A 71 18.58 5.47 -10.29
N PRO A 72 19.87 5.16 -10.02
CA PRO A 72 20.25 3.96 -9.27
C PRO A 72 19.67 3.86 -7.85
N GLU A 73 19.45 4.99 -7.18
CA GLU A 73 18.87 5.00 -5.84
C GLU A 73 17.37 4.71 -5.89
N ILE A 74 16.67 5.25 -6.88
CA ILE A 74 15.25 4.93 -7.14
C ILE A 74 15.11 3.45 -7.52
N ASP A 75 16.01 2.91 -8.34
CA ASP A 75 16.02 1.49 -8.71
C ASP A 75 16.21 0.57 -7.50
N SER A 76 17.01 1.01 -6.52
CA SER A 76 17.16 0.27 -5.25
C SER A 76 15.87 0.27 -4.44
N ILE A 77 15.19 1.42 -4.34
CA ILE A 77 13.92 1.55 -3.63
C ILE A 77 12.84 0.70 -4.31
N ILE A 78 12.72 0.74 -5.63
CA ILE A 78 11.77 -0.08 -6.40
C ILE A 78 11.95 -1.57 -6.07
N LYS A 79 13.18 -2.08 -6.09
CA LYS A 79 13.46 -3.48 -5.75
C LYS A 79 13.07 -3.86 -4.32
N GLU A 80 13.13 -2.93 -3.38
CA GLU A 80 12.64 -3.15 -2.03
C GLU A 80 11.11 -3.22 -2.00
N LEU A 81 10.43 -2.26 -2.65
CA LEU A 81 8.97 -2.20 -2.71
C LEU A 81 8.37 -3.43 -3.40
N GLU A 82 8.97 -3.89 -4.50
CA GLU A 82 8.55 -5.13 -5.18
C GLU A 82 8.64 -6.36 -4.26
N ARG A 83 9.67 -6.46 -3.43
CA ARG A 83 9.79 -7.54 -2.44
C ARG A 83 8.73 -7.44 -1.35
N GLU A 84 8.43 -6.21 -0.92
CA GLU A 84 7.36 -5.93 0.04
C GLU A 84 5.99 -6.30 -0.55
N HIS A 85 5.70 -5.99 -1.82
CA HIS A 85 4.48 -6.42 -2.51
C HIS A 85 4.33 -7.94 -2.46
N GLN A 86 5.39 -8.68 -2.80
CA GLN A 86 5.39 -10.15 -2.75
C GLN A 86 5.19 -10.70 -1.33
N GLN A 87 5.72 -10.02 -0.31
CA GLN A 87 5.54 -10.42 1.08
C GLN A 87 4.10 -10.17 1.56
N ILE A 88 3.55 -8.99 1.28
CA ILE A 88 2.19 -8.59 1.63
C ILE A 88 1.17 -9.51 0.93
N SER A 89 1.39 -9.80 -0.36
CA SER A 89 0.57 -10.75 -1.13
C SER A 89 0.53 -12.13 -0.47
N ARG A 90 1.70 -12.67 -0.07
CA ARG A 90 1.78 -13.96 0.64
C ARG A 90 1.08 -13.93 2.00
N MET A 91 1.23 -12.86 2.77
CA MET A 91 0.53 -12.69 4.05
C MET A 91 -0.99 -12.67 3.86
N TYR A 92 -1.47 -11.97 2.83
CA TYR A 92 -2.88 -11.90 2.50
C TYR A 92 -3.45 -13.26 2.09
N SER A 93 -2.77 -14.01 1.21
CA SER A 93 -3.19 -15.37 0.84
C SER A 93 -3.25 -16.32 2.04
N ALA A 94 -2.34 -16.17 3.00
CA ALA A 94 -2.33 -17.00 4.20
C ALA A 94 -3.47 -16.67 5.20
N LEU A 95 -4.13 -15.51 5.09
CA LEU A 95 -5.24 -15.14 5.99
C LEU A 95 -6.42 -16.10 5.90
N THR A 96 -6.66 -16.71 4.74
CA THR A 96 -7.80 -17.61 4.51
C THR A 96 -7.58 -19.03 5.02
N GLU A 97 -6.35 -19.37 5.45
CA GLU A 97 -5.93 -20.74 5.73
C GLU A 97 -5.61 -21.00 7.22
N ASN A 98 -5.69 -19.99 8.10
CA ASN A 98 -5.00 -20.01 9.40
C ASN A 98 -5.92 -20.01 10.63
N THR A 99 -5.50 -20.73 11.69
CA THR A 99 -6.15 -20.76 13.03
C THR A 99 -5.77 -19.59 13.95
N GLY A 100 -4.95 -18.64 13.47
CA GLY A 100 -4.48 -17.44 14.20
C GLY A 100 -4.79 -16.13 13.46
N MET A 101 -6.07 -15.92 13.14
CA MET A 101 -6.50 -14.85 12.22
C MET A 101 -6.23 -13.44 12.76
N ILE A 102 -6.32 -13.22 14.08
CA ILE A 102 -6.11 -11.90 14.68
C ILE A 102 -4.65 -11.47 14.55
N GLU A 103 -3.72 -12.36 14.92
CA GLU A 103 -2.28 -12.12 14.82
C GLU A 103 -1.85 -11.94 13.36
N ALA A 104 -2.43 -12.72 12.45
CA ALA A 104 -2.13 -12.60 11.02
C ALA A 104 -2.63 -11.26 10.44
N MET A 105 -3.83 -10.79 10.83
CA MET A 105 -4.35 -9.47 10.43
C MET A 105 -3.48 -8.34 11.00
N ASP A 106 -3.04 -8.43 12.25
CA ASP A 106 -2.15 -7.44 12.87
C ASP A 106 -0.81 -7.35 12.14
N LEU A 107 -0.19 -8.50 11.83
CA LEU A 107 1.07 -8.56 11.09
C LEU A 107 0.94 -7.97 9.67
N LEU A 108 -0.13 -8.33 8.95
CA LEU A 108 -0.42 -7.77 7.63
C LEU A 108 -0.58 -6.24 7.71
N ALA A 109 -1.36 -5.75 8.67
CA ALA A 109 -1.62 -4.32 8.85
C ALA A 109 -0.35 -3.51 9.14
N ARG A 110 0.53 -4.03 10.00
CA ARG A 110 1.82 -3.38 10.31
C ARG A 110 2.75 -3.38 9.10
N SER A 111 2.80 -4.49 8.36
CA SER A 111 3.65 -4.62 7.17
C SER A 111 3.18 -3.67 6.06
N LEU A 112 1.88 -3.64 5.81
CA LEU A 112 1.28 -2.76 4.81
C LEU A 112 1.41 -1.28 5.20
N GLU A 113 1.22 -0.91 6.47
CA GLU A 113 1.46 0.47 6.88
C GLU A 113 2.92 0.87 6.68
N ALA A 114 3.89 0.01 7.06
CA ALA A 114 5.30 0.31 6.88
C ALA A 114 5.65 0.54 5.40
N HIS A 115 5.11 -0.32 4.53
CA HIS A 115 5.23 -0.22 3.08
C HIS A 115 4.68 1.11 2.53
N ILE A 116 3.40 1.43 2.81
CA ILE A 116 2.77 2.69 2.38
C ILE A 116 3.55 3.91 2.88
N ARG A 117 4.07 3.86 4.12
CA ARG A 117 4.88 4.97 4.67
C ARG A 117 6.20 5.14 3.93
N LYS A 118 6.82 4.05 3.49
CA LYS A 118 8.04 4.10 2.66
C LYS A 118 7.73 4.71 1.30
N GLU A 119 6.62 4.34 0.68
CA GLU A 119 6.22 4.91 -0.61
C GLU A 119 5.97 6.41 -0.52
N GLU A 120 5.14 6.82 0.45
CA GLU A 120 4.80 8.22 0.67
C GLU A 120 6.01 9.09 0.97
N ARG A 121 6.87 8.66 1.91
CA ARG A 121 7.93 9.51 2.50
C ARG A 121 9.27 9.37 1.81
N VAL A 122 9.51 8.27 1.11
CA VAL A 122 10.81 7.99 0.49
C VAL A 122 10.65 7.95 -1.02
N PHE A 123 9.89 6.99 -1.55
CA PHE A 123 9.83 6.77 -3.00
C PHE A 123 9.20 7.97 -3.74
N PHE A 124 8.01 8.40 -3.32
CA PHE A 124 7.30 9.52 -3.94
C PHE A 124 8.05 10.84 -3.79
N GLU A 125 8.67 11.09 -2.63
CA GLU A 125 9.53 12.27 -2.47
C GLU A 125 10.72 12.23 -3.45
N LYS A 126 11.35 11.06 -3.58
CA LYS A 126 12.51 10.89 -4.44
C LYS A 126 12.19 11.10 -5.92
N ILE A 127 11.15 10.47 -6.43
CA ILE A 127 10.79 10.54 -7.85
C ILE A 127 10.31 11.95 -8.22
N GLN A 128 9.65 12.69 -7.33
CA GLN A 128 9.30 14.09 -7.57
C GLN A 128 10.52 15.00 -7.67
N THR A 129 11.55 14.75 -6.85
CA THR A 129 12.76 15.57 -6.86
C THR A 129 13.71 15.18 -8.00
N LYS A 130 13.77 13.90 -8.37
CA LYS A 130 14.79 13.39 -9.30
C LYS A 130 14.26 13.11 -10.70
N LEU A 131 12.97 12.84 -10.85
CA LEU A 131 12.33 12.45 -12.11
C LEU A 131 11.03 13.26 -12.38
N PRO A 132 10.99 14.60 -12.22
CA PRO A 132 9.78 15.37 -12.44
C PRO A 132 9.22 15.20 -13.86
N ASP A 133 10.07 15.23 -14.89
CA ASP A 133 9.67 15.05 -16.29
C ASP A 133 9.01 13.67 -16.56
N VAL A 134 9.43 12.64 -15.81
CA VAL A 134 8.81 11.31 -15.90
C VAL A 134 7.39 11.37 -15.33
N LEU A 135 7.20 12.05 -14.20
CA LEU A 135 5.88 12.20 -13.60
C LEU A 135 4.93 13.00 -14.48
N GLU A 136 5.42 14.02 -15.19
CA GLU A 136 4.62 14.81 -16.14
C GLU A 136 4.12 14.00 -17.33
N SER A 137 4.80 12.91 -17.69
CA SER A 137 4.42 12.04 -18.80
C SER A 137 3.28 11.06 -18.48
N ILE A 138 2.87 10.98 -17.21
CA ILE A 138 1.88 10.00 -16.74
C ILE A 138 0.47 10.57 -16.85
N SER A 139 -0.44 9.75 -17.38
CA SER A 139 -1.87 9.99 -17.33
C SER A 139 -2.57 8.75 -16.78
N TRP A 140 -3.24 8.90 -15.63
CA TRP A 140 -4.17 7.88 -15.13
C TRP A 140 -5.47 7.99 -15.91
N THR A 141 -5.50 7.43 -17.13
CA THR A 141 -6.72 7.28 -17.92
C THR A 141 -7.64 6.23 -17.32
#